data_AF-A0A928FUT9-F1
#
_entry.id   AF-A0A928FUT9-F1
#
_cell.length_a   1.000
_cell.length_b   1.000
_cell.length_c   1.000
_cell.angle_alpha   90.00
_cell.angle_beta   90.00
_cell.angle_gamma   90.00
#
_symmetry.space_group_name_H-M   'P 1'
#
loop_
_entity.id
_entity.type
_entity.pdbx_description
1 polymer ?
#
loop_
_entity_poly.entity_id
_entity_poly.type
_entity_poly.pdbx_seq_one_letter_code
_entity_poly.pdbx_strand_id
1 'polypeptide(L)'
;MKITILGPAHPYRGGLASIMQIMARTFARRGHAVDIKTFTLQYPALLFPGKSQTVATPAPEDLKIVRCVNTVNPFNWVRVGRQIRRERPDFVLLKYWTPFMAPCFGTIARIARKNNHTRIICQIDNVEPHEHHLTDKLFNRYFLGAVDGFVYMSEQVHGELKAYTSAPALFSPHPLFENFGEGVTRNEACAQLSLDPANNYVLFFGLIRDYKGLDLLLEAWAQLKQTKPYEKRKLIVAGEFYTTKEPYIQLIDKYGLQQEVLLHDYFIPDDRVRYYFSAADFVVQPYKSATQSGVTQIAYQFCTPMVVTDVGGLAEIVPDGRVGYVAPPTIEGVATAIDRMYAPEVLETFRANCLEERKRFSWEEMCSRIEEVYERVKAEE
;
A
#
# COMPACT_ATOMS: atom_id res chain seq x y z
N MET A 1 17.52 19.25 9.25
CA MET A 1 16.83 19.80 8.05
C MET A 1 15.53 20.46 8.44
N LYS A 2 15.09 21.44 7.67
CA LYS A 2 13.77 22.05 7.69
C LYS A 2 12.93 21.48 6.55
N ILE A 3 11.83 20.81 6.87
CA ILE A 3 10.99 20.08 5.91
C ILE A 3 9.59 20.68 5.92
N THR A 4 9.08 21.01 4.73
CA THR A 4 7.67 21.40 4.58
C THR A 4 6.92 20.30 3.84
N ILE A 5 5.93 19.69 4.48
CA ILE A 5 5.04 18.74 3.82
C ILE A 5 3.85 19.50 3.25
N LEU A 6 3.54 19.29 1.97
CA LEU A 6 2.42 19.92 1.27
C LEU A 6 1.42 18.86 0.82
N GLY A 7 0.29 18.76 1.52
CA GLY A 7 -0.71 17.72 1.26
C GLY A 7 -1.88 17.71 2.26
N PRO A 8 -2.74 16.68 2.18
CA PRO A 8 -3.85 16.52 3.12
C PRO A 8 -3.32 16.29 4.54
N ALA A 9 -3.96 16.93 5.51
CA ALA A 9 -3.76 16.71 6.95
C ALA A 9 -5.02 17.18 7.68
N HIS A 10 -5.06 17.12 9.01
CA HIS A 10 -6.18 17.63 9.79
C HIS A 10 -6.63 19.05 9.32
N PRO A 11 -7.94 19.31 9.15
CA PRO A 11 -9.08 18.46 9.51
C PRO A 11 -9.50 17.47 8.41
N TYR A 12 -8.78 17.37 7.30
CA TYR A 12 -9.12 16.42 6.24
C TYR A 12 -8.92 14.98 6.71
N ARG A 13 -9.83 14.10 6.28
CA ARG A 13 -9.85 12.67 6.67
C ARG A 13 -9.34 11.76 5.56
N GLY A 14 -9.05 10.51 5.92
CA GLY A 14 -8.67 9.45 4.98
C GLY A 14 -7.16 9.14 4.97
N GLY A 15 -6.79 8.10 4.24
CA GLY A 15 -5.42 7.54 4.25
C GLY A 15 -4.34 8.57 3.97
N LEU A 16 -4.52 9.44 2.98
CA LEU A 16 -3.53 10.47 2.63
C LEU A 16 -3.21 11.42 3.79
N ALA A 17 -4.23 11.84 4.56
CA ALA A 17 -4.03 12.71 5.71
C ALA A 17 -3.29 11.99 6.84
N SER A 18 -3.59 10.71 7.08
CA SER A 18 -2.85 9.90 8.04
C SER A 18 -1.39 9.71 7.63
N ILE A 19 -1.14 9.37 6.36
CA ILE A 19 0.21 9.17 5.80
C ILE A 19 1.06 10.43 6.01
N MET A 20 0.56 11.62 5.62
CA MET A 20 1.33 12.87 5.75
C MET A 20 1.65 13.21 7.21
N GLN A 21 0.69 13.00 8.13
CA GLN A 21 0.88 13.27 9.55
C GLN A 21 1.87 12.27 10.19
N ILE A 22 1.83 10.99 9.83
CA ILE A 22 2.80 10.01 10.33
C ILE A 22 4.20 10.31 9.80
N MET A 23 4.36 10.62 8.51
CA MET A 23 5.66 11.05 7.98
C MET A 23 6.18 12.29 8.70
N ALA A 24 5.32 13.28 8.98
CA ALA A 24 5.72 14.46 9.74
C ALA A 24 6.27 14.11 11.13
N ARG A 25 5.59 13.21 11.86
CA ARG A 25 6.04 12.70 13.16
C ARG A 25 7.36 11.95 13.05
N THR A 26 7.52 11.12 12.03
CA THR A 26 8.75 10.35 11.82
C THR A 26 9.93 11.26 11.52
N PHE A 27 9.79 12.24 10.61
CA PHE A 27 10.82 13.26 10.40
C PHE A 27 11.10 14.08 11.67
N ALA A 28 10.08 14.46 12.45
CA ALA A 28 10.28 15.19 13.69
C ALA A 28 11.07 14.36 14.72
N ARG A 29 10.76 13.06 14.86
CA ARG A 29 11.50 12.12 15.73
C ARG A 29 12.97 11.96 15.32
N ARG A 30 13.28 12.10 14.03
CA ARG A 30 14.66 12.16 13.50
C ARG A 30 15.37 13.50 13.76
N GLY A 31 14.73 14.44 14.43
CA GLY A 31 15.30 15.75 14.76
C GLY A 31 15.13 16.80 13.66
N HIS A 32 14.28 16.57 12.65
CA HIS A 32 13.97 17.59 11.65
C HIS A 32 12.93 18.60 12.14
N ALA A 33 13.06 19.84 11.70
CA ALA A 33 12.02 20.86 11.89
C ALA A 33 10.96 20.69 10.80
N VAL A 34 9.75 20.25 11.16
CA VAL A 34 8.71 19.91 10.20
C VAL A 34 7.48 20.80 10.35
N ASP A 35 6.95 21.29 9.23
CA ASP A 35 5.60 21.86 9.16
C ASP A 35 4.77 21.21 8.06
N ILE A 36 3.46 21.15 8.25
CA ILE A 36 2.52 20.69 7.23
C ILE A 36 1.73 21.89 6.73
N LYS A 37 1.78 22.16 5.43
CA LYS A 37 0.89 23.10 4.75
C LYS A 37 -0.25 22.33 4.11
N THR A 38 -1.46 22.53 4.63
CA THR A 38 -2.66 21.83 4.19
C THR A 38 -3.73 22.80 3.66
N PHE A 39 -4.87 22.23 3.29
CA PHE A 39 -5.87 22.95 2.51
C PHE A 39 -6.80 23.83 3.36
N THR A 40 -7.17 24.97 2.81
CA THR A 40 -8.42 25.66 3.14
C THR A 40 -9.56 25.10 2.29
N LEU A 41 -9.26 24.63 1.07
CA LEU A 41 -10.16 23.94 0.16
C LEU A 41 -9.36 22.88 -0.63
N GLN A 42 -9.68 21.60 -0.43
CA GLN A 42 -9.03 20.48 -1.12
C GLN A 42 -9.76 20.13 -2.43
N TYR A 43 -11.08 19.91 -2.37
CA TYR A 43 -11.93 19.70 -3.54
C TYR A 43 -13.16 20.60 -3.50
N PRO A 44 -13.54 21.23 -4.63
CA PRO A 44 -14.88 21.76 -4.82
C PRO A 44 -15.94 20.69 -4.55
N ALA A 45 -17.12 21.08 -4.05
CA ALA A 45 -18.18 20.14 -3.68
C ALA A 45 -18.59 19.19 -4.83
N LEU A 46 -18.58 19.68 -6.08
CA LEU A 46 -18.91 18.91 -7.27
C LEU A 46 -17.90 17.77 -7.56
N LEU A 47 -16.64 17.92 -7.14
CA LEU A 47 -15.57 16.96 -7.41
C LEU A 47 -15.30 16.03 -6.22
N PHE A 48 -16.05 16.15 -5.13
CA PHE A 48 -15.85 15.31 -3.95
C PHE A 48 -16.86 14.15 -3.94
N PRO A 49 -16.40 12.89 -3.99
CA PRO A 49 -17.29 11.72 -4.10
C PRO A 49 -18.01 11.34 -2.79
N GLY A 50 -17.75 12.03 -1.67
CA GLY A 50 -18.25 11.66 -0.34
C GLY A 50 -19.16 12.69 0.32
N LYS A 51 -19.73 12.34 1.48
CA LYS A 51 -20.63 13.23 2.25
C LYS A 51 -19.90 14.33 3.04
N SER A 52 -18.67 14.07 3.50
CA SER A 52 -17.82 15.04 4.21
C SER A 52 -16.33 14.80 3.91
N GLN A 53 -15.56 15.87 3.81
CA GLN A 53 -14.11 15.86 3.61
C GLN A 53 -13.32 15.96 4.92
N THR A 54 -13.99 16.31 6.02
CA THR A 54 -13.35 16.71 7.28
C THR A 54 -13.84 15.94 8.50
N VAL A 55 -13.02 15.87 9.53
CA VAL A 55 -13.36 15.37 10.87
C VAL A 55 -13.55 16.53 11.85
N ALA A 56 -14.42 16.32 12.84
CA ALA A 56 -14.69 17.29 13.91
C ALA A 56 -13.75 17.16 15.12
N THR A 57 -12.79 16.24 15.09
CA THR A 57 -11.83 16.04 16.18
C THR A 57 -10.90 17.25 16.29
N PRO A 58 -10.33 17.53 17.49
CA PRO A 58 -9.29 18.55 17.65
C PRO A 58 -8.09 18.31 16.74
N ALA A 59 -7.37 19.38 16.40
CA ALA A 59 -6.10 19.26 15.68
C ALA A 59 -5.06 18.58 16.59
N PRO A 60 -4.17 17.75 16.04
CA PRO A 60 -3.08 17.16 16.81
C PRO A 60 -2.14 18.25 17.34
N GLU A 61 -1.87 18.23 18.64
CA GLU A 61 -1.02 19.24 19.32
C GLU A 61 0.47 19.07 19.00
N ASP A 62 0.88 17.85 18.63
CA ASP A 62 2.26 17.48 18.34
C ASP A 62 2.73 17.89 16.94
N LEU A 63 1.81 18.39 16.10
CA LEU A 63 2.08 18.72 14.70
C LEU A 63 1.80 20.19 14.37
N LYS A 64 2.76 20.84 13.71
CA LYS A 64 2.57 22.19 13.16
C LYS A 64 1.83 22.14 11.83
N ILE A 65 0.50 22.21 11.87
CA ILE A 65 -0.36 22.20 10.68
C ILE A 65 -0.86 23.61 10.36
N VAL A 66 -0.61 24.08 9.14
CA VAL A 66 -1.02 25.39 8.64
C VAL A 66 -1.99 25.22 7.47
N ARG A 67 -3.25 25.61 7.67
CA ARG A 67 -4.27 25.62 6.61
C ARG A 67 -4.12 26.87 5.76
N CYS A 68 -3.52 26.75 4.57
CA CYS A 68 -3.26 27.91 3.72
C CYS A 68 -3.46 27.68 2.22
N VAL A 69 -3.74 26.45 1.78
CA VAL A 69 -3.76 26.09 0.35
C VAL A 69 -5.19 25.95 -0.17
N ASN A 70 -5.53 26.68 -1.23
CA ASN A 70 -6.80 26.52 -1.94
C ASN A 70 -6.50 25.96 -3.33
N THR A 71 -6.93 24.73 -3.61
CA THR A 71 -6.56 23.99 -4.84
C THR A 71 -7.10 24.59 -6.13
N VAL A 72 -8.02 25.56 -6.08
CA VAL A 72 -8.64 26.18 -7.26
C VAL A 72 -8.40 27.69 -7.37
N ASN A 73 -7.58 28.28 -6.49
CA ASN A 73 -7.29 29.72 -6.49
C ASN A 73 -5.82 30.02 -6.89
N PRO A 74 -5.55 30.46 -8.14
CA PRO A 74 -4.20 30.77 -8.61
C PRO A 74 -3.44 31.83 -7.81
N PHE A 75 -4.13 32.86 -7.30
CA PHE A 75 -3.50 33.90 -6.48
C PHE A 75 -3.04 33.34 -5.13
N ASN A 76 -3.81 32.39 -4.57
CA ASN A 76 -3.39 31.66 -3.38
C ASN A 76 -2.14 30.83 -3.66
N TRP A 77 -2.05 30.11 -4.78
CA TRP A 77 -0.87 29.31 -5.14
C TRP A 77 0.41 30.16 -5.19
N VAL A 78 0.32 31.34 -5.82
CA VAL A 78 1.45 32.28 -5.90
C VAL A 78 1.85 32.79 -4.52
N ARG A 79 0.89 33.15 -3.67
CA ARG A 79 1.14 33.59 -2.29
C ARG A 79 1.82 32.49 -1.48
N VAL A 80 1.30 31.27 -1.50
CA VAL A 80 1.83 30.12 -0.76
C VAL A 80 3.24 29.77 -1.27
N GLY A 81 3.44 29.71 -2.58
CA GLY A 81 4.77 29.47 -3.16
C GLY A 81 5.80 30.51 -2.73
N ARG A 82 5.43 31.80 -2.71
CA ARG A 82 6.30 32.89 -2.23
C ARG A 82 6.56 32.79 -0.73
N GLN A 83 5.60 32.32 0.06
CA GLN A 83 5.75 32.08 1.49
C GLN A 83 6.78 30.96 1.73
N ILE A 84 6.59 29.78 1.13
CA ILE A 84 7.54 28.65 1.23
C ILE A 84 8.94 29.08 0.78
N ARG A 85 9.03 29.83 -0.33
CA ARG A 85 10.30 30.36 -0.84
C ARG A 85 11.06 31.18 0.21
N ARG A 86 10.35 32.01 1.00
CA ARG A 86 10.94 32.82 2.08
C ARG A 86 11.29 32.00 3.31
N GLU A 87 10.48 30.98 3.61
CA GLU A 87 10.75 30.06 4.70
C GLU A 87 12.00 29.21 4.44
N ARG A 88 12.39 29.02 3.16
CA ARG A 88 13.60 28.30 2.74
C ARG A 88 13.74 26.93 3.44
N PRO A 89 12.75 26.01 3.32
CA PRO A 89 12.98 24.64 3.74
C PRO A 89 14.04 23.97 2.86
N ASP A 90 14.74 22.98 3.40
CA ASP A 90 15.69 22.14 2.66
C ASP A 90 14.97 21.43 1.52
N PHE A 91 13.81 20.83 1.80
CA PHE A 91 12.89 20.35 0.76
C PHE A 91 11.41 20.52 1.12
N VAL A 92 10.60 20.57 0.07
CA VAL A 92 9.14 20.44 0.13
C VAL A 92 8.78 19.03 -0.29
N LEU A 93 8.12 18.28 0.59
CA LEU A 93 7.58 16.96 0.27
C LEU A 93 6.11 17.09 -0.17
N LEU A 94 5.85 16.70 -1.41
CA LEU A 94 4.52 16.65 -2.01
C LEU A 94 4.01 15.22 -2.06
N LYS A 95 2.70 15.05 -1.90
CA LYS A 95 2.00 13.80 -2.21
C LYS A 95 1.18 13.99 -3.47
N TYR A 96 1.35 13.15 -4.48
CA TYR A 96 0.62 13.27 -5.75
C TYR A 96 -0.19 12.02 -6.05
N TRP A 97 -1.51 12.18 -6.12
CA TRP A 97 -2.45 11.05 -6.30
C TRP A 97 -3.50 11.32 -7.39
N THR A 98 -3.57 12.54 -7.92
CA THR A 98 -4.53 12.92 -8.97
C THR A 98 -4.02 14.09 -9.81
N PRO A 99 -4.19 14.04 -11.15
CA PRO A 99 -3.89 15.15 -12.05
C PRO A 99 -4.58 16.47 -11.69
N PHE A 100 -5.72 16.43 -10.99
CA PHE A 100 -6.41 17.62 -10.50
C PHE A 100 -5.51 18.52 -9.63
N MET A 101 -4.57 17.94 -8.87
CA MET A 101 -3.66 18.72 -8.02
C MET A 101 -2.54 19.43 -8.79
N ALA A 102 -2.31 19.06 -10.05
CA ALA A 102 -1.13 19.45 -10.79
C ALA A 102 -0.95 20.97 -10.99
N PRO A 103 -1.99 21.76 -11.34
CA PRO A 103 -1.83 23.20 -11.51
C PRO A 103 -1.44 23.90 -10.20
N CYS A 104 -2.09 23.52 -9.09
CA CYS A 104 -1.83 24.05 -7.75
C CYS A 104 -0.41 23.70 -7.29
N PHE A 105 -0.09 22.40 -7.24
CA PHE A 105 1.22 21.94 -6.76
C PHE A 105 2.35 22.36 -7.67
N GLY A 106 2.18 22.28 -8.99
CA GLY A 106 3.18 22.69 -9.97
C GLY A 106 3.50 24.18 -9.90
N THR A 107 2.51 25.04 -9.60
CA THR A 107 2.73 26.48 -9.40
C THR A 107 3.50 26.74 -8.11
N ILE A 108 3.06 26.13 -7.00
CA ILE A 108 3.70 26.30 -5.69
C ILE A 108 5.16 25.82 -5.74
N ALA A 109 5.40 24.62 -6.27
CA ALA A 109 6.72 24.01 -6.41
C ALA A 109 7.70 24.91 -7.18
N ARG A 110 7.29 25.37 -8.38
CA ARG A 110 8.11 26.27 -9.21
C ARG A 110 8.48 27.58 -8.52
N ILE A 111 7.60 28.12 -7.69
CA ILE A 111 7.89 29.38 -6.99
C ILE A 111 8.78 29.10 -5.77
N ALA A 112 8.50 28.04 -5.01
CA ALA A 112 9.27 27.67 -3.82
C ALA A 112 10.76 27.48 -4.15
N ARG A 113 11.06 26.73 -5.22
CA ARG A 113 12.45 26.42 -5.62
C ARG A 113 13.27 27.60 -6.17
N LYS A 114 12.66 28.75 -6.47
CA LYS A 114 13.37 29.96 -6.96
C LYS A 114 14.35 30.59 -5.96
N ASN A 115 14.46 30.05 -4.75
CA ASN A 115 15.45 30.48 -3.76
C ASN A 115 16.79 29.74 -3.88
N ASN A 116 16.94 28.86 -4.89
CA ASN A 116 18.11 28.04 -5.19
C ASN A 116 18.62 27.24 -3.97
N HIS A 117 17.69 26.80 -3.13
CA HIS A 117 18.00 26.03 -1.92
C HIS A 117 16.97 24.93 -1.69
N THR A 118 15.69 25.30 -1.78
CA THR A 118 14.58 24.37 -1.57
C THR A 118 14.46 23.40 -2.74
N ARG A 119 14.55 22.11 -2.44
CA ARG A 119 14.24 21.02 -3.38
C ARG A 119 12.79 20.60 -3.30
N ILE A 120 12.26 20.14 -4.42
CA ILE A 120 10.90 19.64 -4.54
C ILE A 120 10.96 18.12 -4.67
N ILE A 121 10.47 17.41 -3.65
CA ILE A 121 10.41 15.95 -3.66
C ILE A 121 8.95 15.51 -3.69
N CYS A 122 8.64 14.50 -4.49
CA CYS A 122 7.28 13.98 -4.61
C CYS A 122 7.21 12.50 -4.25
N GLN A 123 6.37 12.15 -3.28
CA GLN A 123 5.87 10.79 -3.12
C GLN A 123 4.67 10.62 -4.08
N ILE A 124 4.82 9.79 -5.10
CA ILE A 124 3.84 9.61 -6.17
C ILE A 124 3.06 8.30 -6.01
N ASP A 125 1.73 8.40 -6.01
CA ASP A 125 0.85 7.23 -5.88
C ASP A 125 0.47 6.68 -7.25
N ASN A 126 0.08 7.56 -8.18
CA ASN A 126 -0.24 7.23 -9.56
C ASN A 126 0.27 8.33 -10.49
N VAL A 127 0.83 7.96 -11.65
CA VAL A 127 1.11 8.93 -12.72
C VAL A 127 -0.13 9.09 -13.57
N GLU A 128 -0.68 7.99 -14.11
CA GLU A 128 -1.91 8.00 -14.88
C GLU A 128 -3.07 7.41 -14.05
N PRO A 129 -4.18 8.13 -13.84
CA PRO A 129 -5.33 7.58 -13.12
C PRO A 129 -6.00 6.46 -13.93
N HIS A 130 -6.62 5.49 -13.24
CA HIS A 130 -7.37 4.39 -13.88
C HIS A 130 -8.53 4.87 -14.76
N GLU A 131 -9.01 6.10 -14.55
CA GLU A 131 -9.98 6.80 -15.40
C GLU A 131 -9.25 7.92 -16.15
N HIS A 132 -8.96 7.70 -17.43
CA HIS A 132 -8.18 8.64 -18.22
C HIS A 132 -9.02 9.82 -18.72
N HIS A 133 -8.56 11.05 -18.45
CA HIS A 133 -9.06 12.25 -19.09
C HIS A 133 -8.03 12.84 -20.07
N LEU A 134 -8.52 13.49 -21.13
CA LEU A 134 -7.67 14.09 -22.17
C LEU A 134 -6.67 15.14 -21.64
N THR A 135 -6.97 15.77 -20.50
CA THR A 135 -6.12 16.81 -19.88
C THR A 135 -5.03 16.27 -18.97
N ASP A 136 -5.09 15.00 -18.57
CA ASP A 136 -4.23 14.46 -17.51
C ASP A 136 -2.75 14.52 -17.88
N LYS A 137 -2.40 14.20 -19.14
CA LYS A 137 -1.02 14.24 -19.62
C LYS A 137 -0.42 15.64 -19.56
N LEU A 138 -1.20 16.67 -19.89
CA LEU A 138 -0.75 18.07 -19.82
C LEU A 138 -0.53 18.50 -18.37
N PHE A 139 -1.44 18.14 -17.48
CA PHE A 139 -1.36 18.42 -16.05
C PHE A 139 -0.17 17.70 -15.40
N ASN A 140 -0.02 16.41 -15.66
CA ASN A 140 1.12 15.62 -15.23
C ASN A 140 2.44 16.24 -15.73
N ARG A 141 2.56 16.56 -17.03
CA ARG A 141 3.78 17.18 -17.55
C ARG A 141 4.08 18.53 -16.90
N TYR A 142 3.04 19.31 -16.60
CA TYR A 142 3.21 20.56 -15.85
C TYR A 142 3.71 20.31 -14.42
N PHE A 143 3.12 19.41 -13.66
CA PHE A 143 3.54 19.19 -12.28
C PHE A 143 4.89 18.46 -12.18
N LEU A 144 5.03 17.33 -12.87
CA LEU A 144 6.20 16.45 -12.76
C LEU A 144 7.48 17.15 -13.24
N GLY A 145 7.39 18.04 -14.25
CA GLY A 145 8.52 18.86 -14.67
C GLY A 145 8.95 19.95 -13.66
N ALA A 146 8.27 20.11 -12.53
CA ALA A 146 8.67 21.02 -11.44
C ALA A 146 9.35 20.31 -10.27
N VAL A 147 9.29 18.98 -10.23
CA VAL A 147 9.79 18.14 -9.14
C VAL A 147 11.25 17.77 -9.41
N ASP A 148 12.07 17.81 -8.36
CA ASP A 148 13.50 17.52 -8.42
C ASP A 148 13.82 16.05 -8.14
N GLY A 149 12.99 15.35 -7.38
CA GLY A 149 13.18 13.92 -7.11
C GLY A 149 11.89 13.22 -6.66
N PHE A 150 11.85 11.90 -6.82
CA PHE A 150 10.63 11.10 -6.65
C PHE A 150 10.84 9.91 -5.74
N VAL A 151 9.80 9.59 -4.97
CA VAL A 151 9.63 8.28 -4.33
C VAL A 151 8.39 7.63 -4.93
N TYR A 152 8.55 6.45 -5.52
CA TYR A 152 7.49 5.68 -6.17
C TYR A 152 7.25 4.36 -5.46
N MET A 153 6.03 3.80 -5.60
CA MET A 153 5.60 2.61 -4.85
C MET A 153 5.42 1.33 -5.69
N SER A 154 5.64 1.40 -7.01
CA SER A 154 5.67 0.24 -7.91
C SER A 154 6.50 0.53 -9.16
N GLU A 155 7.08 -0.51 -9.76
CA GLU A 155 7.84 -0.35 -11.01
C GLU A 155 6.95 0.06 -12.19
N GLN A 156 5.65 -0.28 -12.15
CA GLN A 156 4.69 0.27 -13.11
C GLN A 156 4.66 1.81 -13.05
N VAL A 157 4.50 2.39 -11.86
CA VAL A 157 4.47 3.85 -11.65
C VAL A 157 5.79 4.48 -12.09
N HIS A 158 6.92 3.81 -11.83
CA HIS A 158 8.23 4.26 -12.30
C HIS A 158 8.34 4.23 -13.83
N GLY A 159 7.84 3.18 -14.47
CA GLY A 159 7.75 3.07 -15.93
C GLY A 159 6.96 4.22 -16.55
N GLU A 160 5.80 4.55 -15.98
CA GLU A 160 4.99 5.69 -16.40
C GLU A 160 5.71 7.03 -16.17
N LEU A 161 6.39 7.18 -15.03
CA LEU A 161 7.10 8.40 -14.64
C LEU A 161 8.21 8.77 -15.63
N LYS A 162 8.90 7.77 -16.20
CA LYS A 162 9.98 7.95 -17.19
C LYS A 162 9.52 8.68 -18.46
N ALA A 163 8.23 8.67 -18.77
CA ALA A 163 7.69 9.44 -19.90
C ALA A 163 7.65 10.96 -19.64
N TYR A 164 7.79 11.39 -18.38
CA TYR A 164 7.61 12.79 -17.97
C TYR A 164 8.88 13.44 -17.41
N THR A 165 9.83 12.67 -16.86
CA THR A 165 11.03 13.21 -16.21
C THR A 165 12.18 12.19 -16.16
N SER A 166 13.40 12.68 -16.01
CA SER A 166 14.62 11.91 -15.75
C SER A 166 15.20 12.16 -14.35
N ALA A 167 14.47 12.86 -13.48
CA ALA A 167 14.90 13.18 -12.13
C ALA A 167 15.17 11.92 -11.29
N PRO A 168 16.06 11.98 -10.28
CA PRO A 168 16.30 10.88 -9.35
C PRO A 168 15.00 10.33 -8.77
N ALA A 169 14.83 9.02 -8.87
CA ALA A 169 13.65 8.32 -8.38
C ALA A 169 14.07 7.07 -7.60
N LEU A 170 13.46 6.85 -6.43
CA LEU A 170 13.68 5.68 -5.60
C LEU A 170 12.39 4.94 -5.28
N PHE A 171 12.46 3.61 -5.35
CA PHE A 171 11.39 2.75 -4.89
C PHE A 171 11.28 2.79 -3.36
N SER A 172 10.07 3.00 -2.85
CA SER A 172 9.74 2.75 -1.45
C SER A 172 8.29 2.26 -1.37
N PRO A 173 8.05 1.02 -0.90
CA PRO A 173 6.70 0.47 -0.85
C PRO A 173 5.86 1.19 0.20
N HIS A 174 4.54 1.06 0.10
CA HIS A 174 3.64 1.63 1.10
C HIS A 174 3.97 1.07 2.50
N PRO A 175 4.02 1.90 3.55
CA PRO A 175 4.25 1.41 4.90
C PRO A 175 3.12 0.51 5.42
N LEU A 176 3.43 -0.31 6.42
CA LEU A 176 2.48 -1.24 7.04
C LEU A 176 1.27 -0.51 7.67
N PHE A 177 0.15 -1.20 7.67
CA PHE A 177 -1.08 -0.75 8.30
C PHE A 177 -1.04 -0.99 9.82
N GLU A 178 -1.27 0.06 10.61
CA GLU A 178 -1.23 -0.01 12.09
C GLU A 178 -2.59 -0.32 12.73
N ASN A 179 -3.68 -0.32 11.95
CA ASN A 179 -5.05 -0.45 12.45
C ASN A 179 -5.49 -1.90 12.79
N PHE A 180 -4.74 -2.92 12.37
CA PHE A 180 -5.12 -4.33 12.61
C PHE A 180 -4.69 -4.87 13.98
N GLY A 181 -3.92 -4.08 14.74
CA GLY A 181 -3.38 -4.43 16.05
C GLY A 181 -2.21 -5.42 16.00
N GLU A 182 -1.86 -5.95 17.16
CA GLU A 182 -0.76 -6.91 17.32
C GLU A 182 -1.21 -8.35 17.07
N GLY A 183 -0.26 -9.20 16.64
CA GLY A 183 -0.48 -10.63 16.48
C GLY A 183 -0.79 -11.31 17.81
N VAL A 184 -1.55 -12.40 17.75
CA VAL A 184 -1.90 -13.21 18.92
C VAL A 184 -1.35 -14.63 18.76
N THR A 185 -1.43 -15.44 19.81
CA THR A 185 -1.02 -16.85 19.70
C THR A 185 -1.96 -17.64 18.79
N ARG A 186 -1.46 -18.70 18.14
CA ARG A 186 -2.29 -19.61 17.32
C ARG A 186 -3.51 -20.12 18.09
N ASN A 187 -3.33 -20.54 19.34
CA ASN A 187 -4.41 -21.07 20.17
C ASN A 187 -5.51 -20.03 20.42
N GLU A 188 -5.13 -18.79 20.72
CA GLU A 188 -6.09 -17.70 20.90
C GLU A 188 -6.82 -17.39 19.59
N ALA A 189 -6.09 -17.29 18.48
CA ALA A 189 -6.65 -17.05 17.16
C ALA A 189 -7.65 -18.15 16.75
N CYS A 190 -7.26 -19.41 16.91
CA CYS A 190 -8.11 -20.56 16.62
C CYS A 190 -9.36 -20.57 17.52
N ALA A 191 -9.23 -20.28 18.81
CA ALA A 191 -10.38 -20.18 19.71
C ALA A 191 -11.36 -19.06 19.27
N GLN A 192 -10.84 -17.91 18.87
CA GLN A 192 -11.65 -16.78 18.39
C GLN A 192 -12.37 -17.05 17.06
N LEU A 193 -11.83 -17.97 16.25
CA LEU A 193 -12.37 -18.36 14.95
C LEU A 193 -13.10 -19.70 14.97
N SER A 194 -13.25 -20.34 16.14
CA SER A 194 -13.82 -21.69 16.29
C SER A 194 -13.10 -22.75 15.42
N LEU A 195 -11.77 -22.67 15.37
CA LEU A 195 -10.89 -23.55 14.61
C LEU A 195 -10.14 -24.50 15.55
N ASP A 196 -9.77 -25.68 15.04
CA ASP A 196 -8.87 -26.60 15.74
C ASP A 196 -7.41 -26.20 15.48
N PRO A 197 -6.61 -25.84 16.50
CA PRO A 197 -5.22 -25.43 16.33
C PRO A 197 -4.30 -26.55 15.81
N ALA A 198 -4.73 -27.82 15.83
CA ALA A 198 -3.96 -28.96 15.32
C ALA A 198 -4.05 -29.15 13.79
N ASN A 199 -4.94 -28.43 13.11
CA ASN A 199 -4.98 -28.40 11.64
C ASN A 199 -3.96 -27.42 11.07
N ASN A 200 -3.57 -27.62 9.80
CA ASN A 200 -2.76 -26.68 9.04
C ASN A 200 -3.67 -25.77 8.21
N TYR A 201 -3.62 -24.45 8.41
CA TYR A 201 -4.50 -23.51 7.76
C TYR A 201 -3.78 -22.71 6.68
N VAL A 202 -4.31 -22.78 5.47
CA VAL A 202 -3.94 -21.91 4.36
C VAL A 202 -5.02 -20.84 4.24
N LEU A 203 -4.63 -19.57 4.09
CA LEU A 203 -5.56 -18.45 4.08
C LEU A 203 -5.69 -17.85 2.68
N PHE A 204 -6.93 -17.63 2.24
CA PHE A 204 -7.28 -16.67 1.20
C PHE A 204 -8.07 -15.54 1.88
N PHE A 205 -7.64 -14.28 1.72
CA PHE A 205 -8.19 -13.17 2.51
C PHE A 205 -8.57 -11.95 1.66
N GLY A 206 -9.65 -11.27 2.06
CA GLY A 206 -10.10 -10.00 1.51
C GLY A 206 -11.28 -10.12 0.55
N LEU A 207 -11.65 -9.01 -0.11
CA LEU A 207 -12.78 -8.99 -1.04
C LEU A 207 -12.60 -10.03 -2.15
N ILE A 208 -13.61 -10.87 -2.36
CA ILE A 208 -13.59 -11.93 -3.36
C ILE A 208 -14.13 -11.37 -4.67
N ARG A 209 -13.23 -11.26 -5.65
CA ARG A 209 -13.48 -10.75 -7.01
C ARG A 209 -12.77 -11.65 -8.00
N ASP A 210 -13.24 -11.71 -9.24
CA ASP A 210 -12.73 -12.65 -10.25
C ASP A 210 -11.21 -12.56 -10.47
N TYR A 211 -10.66 -11.34 -10.46
CA TYR A 211 -9.22 -11.11 -10.63
C TYR A 211 -8.37 -11.59 -9.45
N LYS A 212 -8.97 -11.83 -8.27
CA LYS A 212 -8.28 -12.35 -7.08
C LYS A 212 -7.99 -13.84 -7.17
N GLY A 213 -8.59 -14.54 -8.14
CA GLY A 213 -8.24 -15.91 -8.50
C GLY A 213 -8.62 -16.99 -7.48
N LEU A 214 -9.70 -16.81 -6.72
CA LEU A 214 -10.18 -17.87 -5.81
C LEU A 214 -10.49 -19.17 -6.57
N ASP A 215 -10.98 -19.08 -7.81
CA ASP A 215 -11.21 -20.22 -8.69
C ASP A 215 -9.90 -20.97 -9.00
N LEU A 216 -8.85 -20.23 -9.35
CA LEU A 216 -7.51 -20.77 -9.59
C LEU A 216 -6.98 -21.52 -8.36
N LEU A 217 -7.19 -20.97 -7.16
CA LEU A 217 -6.78 -21.61 -5.91
C LEU A 217 -7.60 -22.86 -5.60
N LEU A 218 -8.92 -22.85 -5.80
CA LEU A 218 -9.76 -24.02 -5.56
C LEU A 218 -9.36 -25.19 -6.47
N GLU A 219 -9.07 -24.91 -7.74
CA GLU A 219 -8.60 -25.92 -8.70
C GLU A 219 -7.19 -26.42 -8.34
N ALA A 220 -6.28 -25.53 -7.93
CA ALA A 220 -4.94 -25.92 -7.47
C ALA A 220 -5.00 -26.78 -6.18
N TRP A 221 -5.93 -26.43 -5.28
CA TRP A 221 -6.19 -27.19 -4.06
C TRP A 221 -6.72 -28.59 -4.35
N ALA A 222 -7.64 -28.70 -5.33
CA ALA A 222 -8.14 -29.97 -5.81
C ALA A 222 -7.04 -30.84 -6.43
N GLN A 223 -6.14 -30.25 -7.24
CA GLN A 223 -4.98 -30.96 -7.79
C GLN A 223 -4.09 -31.51 -6.67
N LEU A 224 -3.77 -30.71 -5.65
CA LEU A 224 -2.99 -31.16 -4.49
C LEU A 224 -3.69 -32.23 -3.68
N LYS A 225 -5.03 -32.22 -3.60
CA LYS A 225 -5.79 -33.28 -2.91
C LYS A 225 -5.58 -34.64 -3.54
N GLN A 226 -5.46 -34.67 -4.86
CA GLN A 226 -5.30 -35.89 -5.64
C GLN A 226 -3.85 -36.39 -5.62
N THR A 227 -2.87 -35.48 -5.75
CA THR A 227 -1.46 -35.86 -5.92
C THR A 227 -0.69 -35.98 -4.60
N LYS A 228 -1.07 -35.21 -3.58
CA LYS A 228 -0.37 -35.12 -2.28
C LYS A 228 -1.36 -34.86 -1.13
N PRO A 229 -2.06 -35.89 -0.65
CA PRO A 229 -3.01 -35.74 0.44
C PRO A 229 -2.27 -35.48 1.75
N TYR A 230 -2.16 -34.21 2.14
CA TYR A 230 -1.68 -33.82 3.46
C TYR A 230 -2.80 -33.98 4.48
N GLU A 231 -2.53 -34.71 5.57
CA GLU A 231 -3.49 -34.80 6.66
C GLU A 231 -3.72 -33.42 7.30
N LYS A 232 -4.96 -33.17 7.72
CA LYS A 232 -5.37 -32.00 8.52
C LYS A 232 -5.15 -30.63 7.87
N ARG A 233 -4.84 -30.53 6.56
CA ARG A 233 -4.84 -29.24 5.88
C ARG A 233 -6.26 -28.71 5.68
N LYS A 234 -6.44 -27.40 5.82
CA LYS A 234 -7.69 -26.67 5.59
C LYS A 234 -7.39 -25.37 4.85
N LEU A 235 -8.28 -24.98 3.95
CA LEU A 235 -8.26 -23.67 3.28
C LEU A 235 -9.33 -22.78 3.90
N ILE A 236 -8.93 -21.69 4.55
CA ILE A 236 -9.84 -20.64 5.00
C ILE A 236 -10.01 -19.64 3.86
N VAL A 237 -11.24 -19.43 3.41
CA VAL A 237 -11.60 -18.34 2.49
C VAL A 237 -12.35 -17.31 3.31
N ALA A 238 -11.69 -16.19 3.61
CA ALA A 238 -12.21 -15.15 4.49
C ALA A 238 -12.39 -13.82 3.76
N GLY A 239 -13.64 -13.45 3.51
CA GLY A 239 -14.00 -12.17 2.92
C GLY A 239 -15.34 -12.17 2.19
N GLU A 240 -15.78 -10.98 1.84
CA GLU A 240 -17.07 -10.74 1.19
C GLU A 240 -16.99 -10.94 -0.32
N PHE A 241 -17.97 -11.64 -0.88
CA PHE A 241 -18.14 -11.76 -2.33
C PHE A 241 -18.65 -10.46 -2.94
N TYR A 242 -17.90 -9.93 -3.92
CA TYR A 242 -18.31 -8.80 -4.78
C TYR A 242 -18.70 -9.26 -6.19
N THR A 243 -18.83 -10.57 -6.35
CA THR A 243 -19.26 -11.31 -7.55
C THR A 243 -20.24 -12.39 -7.09
N THR A 244 -20.86 -13.11 -8.00
CA THR A 244 -21.72 -14.24 -7.64
C THR A 244 -20.89 -15.36 -7.01
N LYS A 245 -21.40 -15.96 -5.92
CA LYS A 245 -20.66 -17.01 -5.19
C LYS A 245 -20.79 -18.39 -5.83
N GLU A 246 -21.85 -18.58 -6.62
CA GLU A 246 -22.28 -19.84 -7.20
C GLU A 246 -21.17 -20.58 -7.96
N PRO A 247 -20.33 -19.94 -8.79
CA PRO A 247 -19.23 -20.63 -9.49
C PRO A 247 -18.23 -21.26 -8.52
N TYR A 248 -17.92 -20.61 -7.41
CA TYR A 248 -16.95 -21.11 -6.42
C TYR A 248 -17.52 -22.28 -5.60
N ILE A 249 -18.81 -22.20 -5.24
CA ILE A 249 -19.51 -23.31 -4.58
C ILE A 249 -19.54 -24.53 -5.50
N GLN A 250 -19.83 -24.34 -6.79
CA GLN A 250 -19.80 -25.42 -7.78
C GLN A 250 -18.41 -26.07 -7.89
N LEU A 251 -17.33 -25.30 -7.82
CA LEU A 251 -15.96 -25.86 -7.80
C LEU A 251 -15.71 -26.68 -6.52
N ILE A 252 -16.11 -26.16 -5.36
CA ILE A 252 -16.01 -26.87 -4.08
C ILE A 252 -16.76 -28.20 -4.15
N ASP A 253 -17.98 -28.20 -4.69
CA ASP A 253 -18.80 -29.41 -4.82
C ASP A 253 -18.23 -30.40 -5.83
N LYS A 254 -17.86 -29.92 -7.02
CA LYS A 254 -17.26 -30.71 -8.11
C LYS A 254 -16.02 -31.47 -7.65
N TYR A 255 -15.19 -30.86 -6.81
CA TYR A 255 -13.93 -31.45 -6.33
C TYR A 255 -14.03 -32.08 -4.93
N GLY A 256 -15.22 -32.09 -4.32
CA GLY A 256 -15.46 -32.66 -3.00
C GLY A 256 -14.66 -31.97 -1.89
N LEU A 257 -14.54 -30.64 -1.92
CA LEU A 257 -13.69 -29.86 -1.02
C LEU A 257 -14.41 -29.38 0.26
N GLN A 258 -15.67 -29.76 0.48
CA GLN A 258 -16.51 -29.25 1.57
C GLN A 258 -15.92 -29.48 2.97
N GLN A 259 -15.12 -30.54 3.13
CA GLN A 259 -14.46 -30.84 4.40
C GLN A 259 -13.12 -30.12 4.56
N GLU A 260 -12.51 -29.62 3.47
CA GLU A 260 -11.21 -28.94 3.50
C GLU A 260 -11.35 -27.41 3.44
N VAL A 261 -12.40 -26.88 2.81
CA VAL A 261 -12.61 -25.45 2.60
C VAL A 261 -13.57 -24.88 3.63
N LEU A 262 -13.09 -23.92 4.42
CA LEU A 262 -13.86 -23.17 5.40
C LEU A 262 -14.21 -21.79 4.81
N LEU A 263 -15.47 -21.61 4.45
CA LEU A 263 -15.97 -20.34 3.90
C LEU A 263 -16.43 -19.42 5.03
N HIS A 264 -15.74 -18.29 5.19
CA HIS A 264 -16.16 -17.15 6.00
C HIS A 264 -16.54 -16.01 5.04
N ASP A 265 -17.74 -16.11 4.47
CA ASP A 265 -18.25 -15.33 3.32
C ASP A 265 -18.87 -13.98 3.72
N TYR A 266 -18.21 -13.26 4.61
CA TYR A 266 -18.65 -11.95 5.11
C TYR A 266 -17.48 -10.96 5.20
N PHE A 267 -17.81 -9.67 5.29
CA PHE A 267 -16.81 -8.63 5.52
C PHE A 267 -16.12 -8.84 6.88
N ILE A 268 -14.79 -8.95 6.88
CA ILE A 268 -14.00 -9.13 8.11
C ILE A 268 -13.64 -7.76 8.70
N PRO A 269 -14.13 -7.41 9.91
CA PRO A 269 -13.76 -6.15 10.56
C PRO A 269 -12.27 -6.09 10.92
N ASP A 270 -11.70 -4.87 10.93
CA ASP A 270 -10.27 -4.62 11.17
C ASP A 270 -9.73 -5.28 12.46
N ASP A 271 -10.50 -5.25 13.54
CA ASP A 271 -10.14 -5.83 14.84
C ASP A 271 -10.11 -7.37 14.83
N ARG A 272 -10.78 -8.01 13.87
CA ARG A 272 -10.81 -9.47 13.68
C ARG A 272 -9.70 -9.97 12.76
N VAL A 273 -9.11 -9.11 11.92
CA VAL A 273 -8.08 -9.49 10.94
C VAL A 273 -6.91 -10.23 11.58
N ARG A 274 -6.45 -9.78 12.75
CA ARG A 274 -5.32 -10.39 13.47
C ARG A 274 -5.50 -11.89 13.73
N TYR A 275 -6.74 -12.34 13.96
CA TYR A 275 -7.01 -13.75 14.26
C TYR A 275 -6.81 -14.63 13.03
N TYR A 276 -7.19 -14.17 11.85
CA TYR A 276 -7.01 -14.95 10.61
C TYR A 276 -5.53 -15.17 10.28
N PHE A 277 -4.74 -14.10 10.35
CA PHE A 277 -3.31 -14.15 10.04
C PHE A 277 -2.48 -14.87 11.12
N SER A 278 -2.95 -14.84 12.37
CA SER A 278 -2.30 -15.57 13.48
C SER A 278 -2.66 -17.06 13.51
N ALA A 279 -3.83 -17.45 12.98
CA ALA A 279 -4.22 -18.86 12.83
C ALA A 279 -3.61 -19.52 11.58
N ALA A 280 -3.39 -18.75 10.52
CA ALA A 280 -2.89 -19.24 9.25
C ALA A 280 -1.40 -19.59 9.28
N ASP A 281 -1.05 -20.71 8.65
CA ASP A 281 0.33 -21.11 8.43
C ASP A 281 0.98 -20.29 7.31
N PHE A 282 0.22 -20.00 6.25
CA PHE A 282 0.58 -19.08 5.18
C PHE A 282 -0.68 -18.58 4.44
N VAL A 283 -0.54 -17.49 3.70
CA VAL A 283 -1.60 -16.88 2.89
C VAL A 283 -1.32 -17.06 1.40
N VAL A 284 -2.35 -17.32 0.59
CA VAL A 284 -2.25 -17.47 -0.86
C VAL A 284 -3.02 -16.34 -1.54
N GLN A 285 -2.33 -15.63 -2.44
CA GLN A 285 -2.85 -14.54 -3.25
C GLN A 285 -2.71 -14.90 -4.74
N PRO A 286 -3.61 -15.75 -5.26
CA PRO A 286 -3.53 -16.37 -6.58
C PRO A 286 -4.03 -15.43 -7.69
N TYR A 287 -3.65 -14.15 -7.64
CA TYR A 287 -4.28 -13.11 -8.45
C TYR A 287 -4.00 -13.32 -9.94
N LYS A 288 -4.97 -12.99 -10.79
CA LYS A 288 -4.85 -13.00 -12.26
C LYS A 288 -4.25 -11.70 -12.79
N SER A 289 -4.39 -10.61 -12.03
CA SER A 289 -3.77 -9.30 -12.29
C SER A 289 -3.73 -8.48 -11.00
N ALA A 290 -2.75 -7.57 -10.87
CA ALA A 290 -2.65 -6.68 -9.71
C ALA A 290 -1.69 -5.52 -9.93
N THR A 291 -1.98 -4.37 -9.33
CA THR A 291 -1.03 -3.25 -9.19
C THR A 291 -0.38 -3.27 -7.81
N GLN A 292 -1.17 -3.53 -6.77
CA GLN A 292 -0.77 -3.66 -5.37
C GLN A 292 -1.75 -4.58 -4.64
N SER A 293 -1.39 -5.06 -3.44
CA SER A 293 -2.29 -5.84 -2.59
C SER A 293 -2.17 -5.41 -1.13
N GLY A 294 -3.28 -4.91 -0.56
CA GLY A 294 -3.36 -4.64 0.88
C GLY A 294 -3.19 -5.90 1.72
N VAL A 295 -3.57 -7.06 1.19
CA VAL A 295 -3.40 -8.37 1.86
C VAL A 295 -1.93 -8.71 2.05
N THR A 296 -1.06 -8.37 1.09
CA THR A 296 0.40 -8.53 1.24
C THR A 296 0.95 -7.69 2.39
N GLN A 297 0.48 -6.46 2.56
CA GLN A 297 0.88 -5.60 3.68
C GLN A 297 0.42 -6.17 5.02
N ILE A 298 -0.79 -6.73 5.08
CA ILE A 298 -1.29 -7.41 6.27
C ILE A 298 -0.43 -8.65 6.58
N ALA A 299 -0.08 -9.45 5.58
CA ALA A 299 0.79 -10.60 5.74
C ALA A 299 2.17 -10.21 6.30
N TYR A 300 2.77 -9.12 5.81
CA TYR A 300 4.00 -8.57 6.37
C TYR A 300 3.85 -8.10 7.81
N GLN A 301 2.72 -7.47 8.17
CA GLN A 301 2.45 -7.01 9.53
C GLN A 301 2.49 -8.17 10.53
N PHE A 302 1.86 -9.29 10.19
CA PHE A 302 1.79 -10.49 11.03
C PHE A 302 2.90 -11.51 10.77
N CYS A 303 3.84 -11.20 9.88
CA CYS A 303 4.88 -12.11 9.40
C CYS A 303 4.34 -13.46 8.88
N THR A 304 3.13 -13.49 8.33
CA THR A 304 2.54 -14.69 7.73
C THR A 304 3.21 -14.95 6.37
N PRO A 305 3.86 -16.10 6.15
CA PRO A 305 4.44 -16.47 4.87
C PRO A 305 3.41 -16.46 3.74
N MET A 306 3.86 -16.27 2.50
CA MET A 306 2.96 -16.00 1.37
C MET A 306 3.23 -16.90 0.16
N VAL A 307 2.17 -17.26 -0.57
CA VAL A 307 2.27 -17.66 -1.97
C VAL A 307 1.55 -16.59 -2.78
N VAL A 308 2.25 -15.98 -3.73
CA VAL A 308 1.70 -14.95 -4.63
C VAL A 308 1.90 -15.37 -6.07
N THR A 309 1.04 -14.89 -6.97
CA THR A 309 1.26 -15.07 -8.40
C THR A 309 2.16 -13.97 -8.98
N ASP A 310 2.86 -14.29 -10.06
CA ASP A 310 3.74 -13.39 -10.81
C ASP A 310 2.92 -12.40 -11.67
N VAL A 311 2.19 -11.51 -10.99
CA VAL A 311 1.35 -10.50 -11.62
C VAL A 311 1.57 -9.13 -10.97
N GLY A 312 2.01 -8.17 -11.80
CA GLY A 312 2.29 -6.79 -11.43
C GLY A 312 2.99 -6.61 -10.08
N GLY A 313 2.51 -5.70 -9.24
CA GLY A 313 3.24 -5.29 -8.04
C GLY A 313 3.26 -6.30 -6.87
N LEU A 314 2.66 -7.49 -7.00
CA LEU A 314 2.79 -8.52 -5.94
C LEU A 314 4.19 -9.13 -5.92
N ALA A 315 4.71 -9.52 -7.09
CA ALA A 315 6.03 -10.14 -7.20
C ALA A 315 7.16 -9.15 -6.83
N GLU A 316 6.95 -7.85 -7.08
CA GLU A 316 7.91 -6.78 -6.76
C GLU A 316 8.22 -6.70 -5.25
N ILE A 317 7.22 -6.95 -4.41
CA ILE A 317 7.35 -6.79 -2.95
C ILE A 317 7.50 -8.10 -2.21
N VAL A 318 7.39 -9.26 -2.87
CA VAL A 318 7.56 -10.59 -2.24
C VAL A 318 8.81 -11.25 -2.83
N PRO A 319 9.97 -11.20 -2.15
CA PRO A 319 11.16 -11.87 -2.64
C PRO A 319 10.98 -13.40 -2.65
N ASP A 320 11.00 -13.97 -3.84
CA ASP A 320 10.81 -15.43 -4.05
C ASP A 320 11.81 -16.25 -3.25
N GLY A 321 11.31 -17.28 -2.57
CA GLY A 321 12.11 -18.18 -1.74
C GLY A 321 12.64 -17.58 -0.45
N ARG A 322 12.23 -16.36 -0.07
CA ARG A 322 12.72 -15.69 1.14
C ARG A 322 11.64 -15.46 2.21
N VAL A 323 10.48 -14.94 1.82
CA VAL A 323 9.31 -14.73 2.71
C VAL A 323 8.04 -15.37 2.16
N GLY A 324 8.18 -16.09 1.06
CA GLY A 324 7.10 -16.66 0.29
C GLY A 324 7.59 -17.18 -1.05
N TYR A 325 6.67 -17.72 -1.83
CA TYR A 325 6.93 -18.11 -3.21
C TYR A 325 6.14 -17.27 -4.20
N VAL A 326 6.80 -16.92 -5.31
CA VAL A 326 6.18 -16.32 -6.48
C VAL A 326 5.93 -17.42 -7.51
N ALA A 327 4.66 -17.57 -7.90
CA ALA A 327 4.20 -18.64 -8.77
C ALA A 327 3.67 -18.10 -10.10
N PRO A 328 3.79 -18.83 -11.23
CA PRO A 328 3.00 -18.53 -12.41
C PRO A 328 1.50 -18.51 -12.07
N PRO A 329 0.68 -17.63 -12.68
CA PRO A 329 -0.77 -17.56 -12.46
C PRO A 329 -1.52 -18.71 -13.16
N THR A 330 -1.09 -19.94 -12.89
CA THR A 330 -1.63 -21.20 -13.42
C THR A 330 -1.95 -22.14 -12.27
N ILE A 331 -2.86 -23.09 -12.52
CA ILE A 331 -3.28 -24.09 -11.53
C ILE A 331 -2.06 -24.86 -11.00
N GLU A 332 -1.21 -25.34 -11.91
CA GLU A 332 0.02 -26.08 -11.58
C GLU A 332 1.03 -25.22 -10.83
N GLY A 333 1.21 -23.96 -11.24
CA GLY A 333 2.12 -23.02 -10.58
C GLY A 333 1.73 -22.78 -9.12
N VAL A 334 0.46 -22.44 -8.89
CA VAL A 334 -0.08 -22.22 -7.54
C VAL A 334 -0.02 -23.50 -6.71
N ALA A 335 -0.40 -24.66 -7.27
CA ALA A 335 -0.32 -25.95 -6.58
C ALA A 335 1.12 -26.27 -6.15
N THR A 336 2.09 -26.11 -7.06
CA THR A 336 3.51 -26.37 -6.79
C THR A 336 4.06 -25.44 -5.71
N ALA A 337 3.69 -24.16 -5.74
CA ALA A 337 4.13 -23.21 -4.73
C ALA A 337 3.54 -23.53 -3.34
N ILE A 338 2.26 -23.90 -3.26
CA ILE A 338 1.62 -24.36 -2.01
C ILE A 338 2.30 -25.63 -1.49
N ASP A 339 2.59 -26.60 -2.36
CA ASP A 339 3.31 -27.82 -2.00
C ASP A 339 4.68 -27.53 -1.38
N ARG A 340 5.45 -26.61 -1.98
CA ARG A 340 6.75 -26.18 -1.44
C ARG A 340 6.66 -25.56 -0.05
N MET A 341 5.53 -24.91 0.31
CA MET A 341 5.33 -24.36 1.65
C MET A 341 5.28 -25.41 2.75
N TYR A 342 4.94 -26.67 2.41
CA TYR A 342 4.91 -27.78 3.36
C TYR A 342 6.27 -28.47 3.55
N ALA A 343 7.31 -28.05 2.83
CA ALA A 343 8.65 -28.58 3.07
C ALA A 343 9.14 -28.20 4.48
N PRO A 344 9.93 -29.05 5.15
CA PRO A 344 10.47 -28.77 6.48
C PRO A 344 11.16 -27.41 6.54
N GLU A 345 11.00 -26.71 7.67
CA GLU A 345 11.68 -25.43 7.99
C GLU A 345 11.32 -24.22 7.10
N VAL A 346 10.60 -24.40 5.98
CA VAL A 346 10.25 -23.31 5.07
C VAL A 346 9.43 -22.22 5.77
N LEU A 347 8.37 -22.60 6.48
CA LEU A 347 7.50 -21.63 7.16
C LEU A 347 8.25 -20.85 8.25
N GLU A 348 9.05 -21.52 9.07
CA GLU A 348 9.83 -20.88 10.14
C GLU A 348 10.89 -19.93 9.56
N THR A 349 11.59 -20.38 8.52
CA THR A 349 12.57 -19.55 7.82
C THR A 349 11.92 -18.31 7.22
N PHE A 350 10.75 -18.46 6.59
CA PHE A 350 10.03 -17.34 5.98
C PHE A 350 9.50 -16.36 7.03
N ARG A 351 8.99 -16.85 8.16
CA ARG A 351 8.58 -15.99 9.29
C ARG A 351 9.76 -15.19 9.84
N ALA A 352 10.91 -15.84 10.05
CA ALA A 352 12.12 -15.18 10.53
C ALA A 352 12.64 -14.13 9.55
N ASN A 353 12.72 -14.45 8.27
CA ASN A 353 13.11 -13.50 7.22
C ASN A 353 12.12 -12.33 7.10
N CYS A 354 10.83 -12.59 7.33
CA CYS A 354 9.80 -11.56 7.26
C CYS A 354 9.99 -10.47 8.33
N LEU A 355 10.56 -10.80 9.51
CA LEU A 355 10.89 -9.79 10.52
C LEU A 355 11.90 -8.76 10.03
N GLU A 356 12.84 -9.16 9.16
CA GLU A 356 13.79 -8.27 8.51
C GLU A 356 13.13 -7.55 7.31
N GLU A 357 12.49 -8.31 6.41
CA GLU A 357 11.88 -7.73 5.22
C GLU A 357 10.80 -6.70 5.55
N ARG A 358 10.00 -6.91 6.60
CA ARG A 358 8.94 -5.98 6.98
C ARG A 358 9.48 -4.60 7.39
N LYS A 359 10.77 -4.48 7.78
CA LYS A 359 11.40 -3.18 8.07
C LYS A 359 11.41 -2.26 6.86
N ARG A 360 11.45 -2.82 5.64
CA ARG A 360 11.38 -2.06 4.38
C ARG A 360 10.03 -1.35 4.18
N PHE A 361 9.00 -1.80 4.90
CA PHE A 361 7.65 -1.23 4.91
C PHE A 361 7.42 -0.38 6.17
N SER A 362 8.48 0.05 6.84
CA SER A 362 8.36 0.96 7.98
C SER A 362 8.27 2.42 7.52
N TRP A 363 7.63 3.26 8.34
CA TRP A 363 7.67 4.71 8.15
C TRP A 363 9.09 5.27 8.20
N GLU A 364 9.96 4.64 9.00
CA GLU A 364 11.38 4.97 9.05
C GLU A 364 12.03 4.74 7.69
N GLU A 365 11.86 3.57 7.08
CA GLU A 365 12.45 3.31 5.77
C GLU A 365 11.92 4.27 4.69
N MET A 366 10.62 4.56 4.68
CA MET A 366 10.02 5.55 3.77
C MET A 366 10.69 6.94 3.93
N CYS A 367 10.86 7.41 5.15
CA CYS A 367 11.52 8.70 5.41
C CYS A 367 13.00 8.66 5.00
N SER A 368 13.70 7.54 5.25
CA SER A 368 15.10 7.35 4.82
C SER A 368 15.25 7.41 3.31
N ARG A 369 14.32 6.80 2.55
CA ARG A 369 14.33 6.87 1.08
C ARG A 369 14.08 8.28 0.57
N ILE A 370 13.18 9.04 1.21
CA ILE A 370 12.93 10.44 0.87
C ILE A 370 14.20 11.30 1.11
N GLU A 371 14.90 11.08 2.22
CA GLU A 371 16.16 11.75 2.52
C GLU A 371 17.27 11.33 1.54
N GLU A 372 17.32 10.06 1.16
CA GLU A 372 18.26 9.59 0.13
C GLU A 372 17.99 10.25 -1.24
N VAL A 373 16.73 10.41 -1.64
CA VAL A 373 16.37 11.17 -2.85
C VAL A 373 16.84 12.61 -2.72
N TYR A 374 16.64 13.25 -1.57
CA TYR A 374 17.10 14.62 -1.32
C TYR A 374 18.62 14.75 -1.52
N GLU A 375 19.41 13.84 -0.97
CA GLU A 375 20.87 13.87 -1.11
C GLU A 375 21.32 13.60 -2.56
N ARG A 376 20.66 12.68 -3.29
CA ARG A 376 20.93 12.45 -4.72
C ARG A 376 20.69 13.70 -5.56
N VAL A 377 19.56 14.39 -5.31
CA VAL A 377 19.21 15.64 -5.98
C VAL A 377 20.25 16.73 -5.72
N LYS A 378 20.84 16.78 -4.52
CA LYS A 378 21.90 17.74 -4.20
C LYS A 378 23.25 17.42 -4.83
N ALA A 379 23.54 16.14 -5.08
CA ALA A 379 24.82 15.70 -5.66
C ALA A 379 24.90 15.91 -7.18
N GLU A 380 23.76 16.09 -7.86
CA GLU A 380 23.69 16.36 -9.31
C GLU A 380 23.87 17.85 -9.67
N GLU A 381 24.04 18.73 -8.68
CA GLU A 381 24.38 20.15 -8.86
C GLU A 381 25.88 20.41 -8.76
#